data_AF-A0A966FMB4-F1
#
_entry.id   AF-A0A966FMB4-F1
#
_cell.length_a   1.000
_cell.length_b   1.000
_cell.length_c   1.000
_cell.angle_alpha   90.00
_cell.angle_beta   90.00
_cell.angle_gamma   90.00
#
_symmetry.space_group_name_H-M   'P 1'
#
loop_
_entity.id
_entity.type
_entity.pdbx_description
1 polymer ?
#
loop_
_entity_poly.entity_id
_entity_poly.type
_entity_poly.pdbx_seq_one_letter_code
_entity_poly.pdbx_strand_id
1 'polypeptide(L)' 'IIIASQLPVEAWHEVIGEQTIADAILDRLVHNAHRIEIKGESMRKKMKNNH' A
#
# COMPACT_ATOMS: atom_id res chain seq x y z
N ILE A 1 -2.25 4.26 13.23
CA ILE A 1 -2.11 2.98 12.50
C ILE A 1 -1.15 3.23 11.35
N ILE A 2 -0.23 2.30 11.06
CA ILE A 2 0.66 2.38 9.90
C ILE A 2 0.37 1.16 9.04
N ILE A 3 0.12 1.39 7.76
CA ILE A 3 -0.16 0.34 6.78
C ILE A 3 0.89 0.47 5.68
N ALA A 4 1.50 -0.66 5.32
CA ALA A 4 2.37 -0.76 4.16
C ALA A 4 1.72 -1.69 3.14
N SER A 5 1.64 -1.24 1.89
CA SER A 5 1.12 -2.03 0.78
C SER A 5 2.08 -1.94 -0.39
N GLN A 6 2.18 -3.03 -1.16
CA GLN A 6 2.86 -3.04 -2.46
C GLN A 6 1.93 -2.58 -3.58
N LEU A 7 0.65 -2.38 -3.28
CA LEU A 7 -0.39 -2.01 -4.24
C LEU A 7 -0.85 -0.57 -3.98
N PRO A 8 -1.06 0.23 -5.05
CA PRO A 8 -1.64 1.55 -4.92
C PRO A 8 -3.05 1.45 -4.35
N VAL A 9 -3.49 2.47 -3.62
CA VAL A 9 -4.80 2.51 -2.95
C VAL A 9 -5.96 2.33 -3.95
N GLU A 10 -5.80 2.85 -5.16
CA GLU A 10 -6.78 2.70 -6.25
C GLU A 10 -7.06 1.23 -6.62
N ALA A 11 -6.04 0.36 -6.49
CA ALA A 11 -6.18 -1.07 -6.77
C ALA A 11 -6.86 -1.84 -5.63
N TRP A 12 -7.10 -1.22 -4.47
CA TRP A 12 -7.66 -1.93 -3.31
C TRP A 12 -9.12 -2.33 -3.54
N HIS A 13 -9.89 -1.52 -4.27
CA HIS A 13 -11.27 -1.86 -4.63
C HIS A 13 -11.36 -3.19 -5.38
N GLU A 14 -10.47 -3.38 -6.36
CA GLU A 14 -10.43 -4.59 -7.18
C GLU A 14 -9.93 -5.79 -6.38
N VAL A 15 -8.90 -5.59 -5.55
CA VAL A 15 -8.22 -6.68 -4.83
C VAL A 15 -9.02 -7.17 -3.63
N ILE A 16 -9.75 -6.30 -2.94
CA ILE A 16 -10.61 -6.69 -1.81
C ILE A 16 -11.83 -7.47 -2.32
N GLY A 17 -12.29 -7.20 -3.54
CA GLY A 17 -13.37 -7.94 -4.22
C GLY A 17 -14.79 -7.69 -3.67
N GLU A 18 -14.91 -7.24 -2.43
CA GLU A 18 -16.18 -6.84 -1.81
C GLU A 18 -16.25 -5.32 -1.70
N GLN A 19 -17.22 -4.72 -2.43
CA GLN A 19 -17.33 -3.28 -2.59
C GLN A 19 -17.57 -2.56 -1.26
N THR A 20 -18.41 -3.11 -0.40
CA THR A 20 -18.81 -2.46 0.87
C THR A 20 -17.64 -2.35 1.85
N ILE A 21 -16.80 -3.38 1.93
CA ILE A 21 -15.60 -3.42 2.77
C ILE A 21 -14.52 -2.51 2.18
N ALA A 22 -14.35 -2.50 0.85
CA ALA A 22 -13.41 -1.60 0.20
C ALA A 22 -13.77 -0.13 0.49
N ASP A 23 -15.03 0.24 0.32
CA ASP A 23 -15.55 1.57 0.64
C ASP A 23 -15.31 1.92 2.12
N ALA A 24 -15.68 1.01 3.04
CA ALA A 24 -15.50 1.25 4.48
C ALA A 24 -14.03 1.40 4.89
N ILE A 25 -13.11 0.69 4.24
CA ILE A 25 -11.66 0.79 4.47
C ILE A 25 -11.13 2.12 3.94
N LEU A 26 -11.52 2.52 2.73
CA LEU A 26 -11.10 3.79 2.13
C LEU A 26 -11.57 4.99 2.96
N ASP A 27 -12.83 4.98 3.39
CA ASP A 27 -13.40 6.05 4.22
C ASP A 27 -12.72 6.16 5.59
N ARG A 28 -12.45 5.02 6.25
CA ARG A 28 -11.93 5.04 7.64
C ARG A 28 -10.43 5.18 7.71
N LEU A 29 -9.70 4.52 6.81
CA LEU A 29 -8.24 4.40 6.89
C LEU A 29 -7.54 5.33 5.91
N VAL A 30 -8.06 5.53 4.70
CA VAL A 30 -7.37 6.33 3.68
C VAL A 30 -7.71 7.80 3.79
N HIS A 31 -8.97 8.15 4.06
CA HIS A 31 -9.44 9.55 4.08
C HIS A 31 -8.62 10.47 5.00
N ASN A 32 -8.16 9.96 6.14
CA ASN A 32 -7.35 10.71 7.12
C ASN A 32 -5.86 10.30 7.15
N ALA A 33 -5.41 9.46 6.21
CA ALA A 33 -4.03 8.98 6.22
C ALA A 33 -3.08 9.92 5.48
N HIS A 34 -1.91 10.13 6.08
CA HIS A 34 -0.77 10.68 5.36
C HIS A 34 -0.16 9.59 4.45
N ARG A 35 -0.22 9.81 3.13
CA ARG A 35 0.26 8.85 2.13
C ARG A 35 1.71 9.13 1.77
N ILE A 36 2.56 8.10 1.88
CA ILE A 36 3.96 8.15 1.48
C ILE A 36 4.16 7.09 0.38
N GLU A 37 4.47 7.55 -0.83
CA GLU A 37 4.87 6.65 -1.92
C GLU A 37 6.36 6.36 -1.86
N ILE A 38 6.70 5.10 -1.59
CA ILE A 38 8.08 4.64 -1.55
C ILE A 38 8.48 4.19 -2.95
N LYS A 39 9.54 4.80 -3.48
CA LYS A 39 10.11 4.51 -4.80
C LYS A 39 11.56 4.03 -4.67
N GLY A 40 12.03 3.31 -5.68
CA GLY A 40 13.40 2.80 -5.74
C GLY A 40 13.48 1.27 -5.72
N GLU A 41 14.69 0.76 -5.94
CA GLU A 41 14.92 -0.68 -6.00
C GLU A 41 14.89 -1.35 -4.62
N SER A 42 14.66 -2.66 -4.61
CA SER A 42 14.66 -3.42 -3.36
C SER A 42 16.01 -3.32 -2.65
N MET A 43 15.99 -2.84 -1.40
CA MET A 43 17.18 -2.81 -0.55
C MET A 43 17.81 -4.21 -0.37
N ARG A 44 17.02 -5.29 -0.50
CA ARG A 44 17.53 -6.67 -0.49
C ARG A 44 18.48 -6.95 -1.65
N LYS A 45 18.21 -6.41 -2.85
CA LYS A 45 19.13 -6.53 -4.01
C LYS A 45 20.43 -5.79 -3.74
N LYS A 46 20.35 -4.58 -3.17
CA LYS A 46 21.52 -3.77 -2.83
C LYS A 46 22.45 -4.47 -1.82
N MET A 47 21.90 -5.17 -0.84
CA MET A 47 22.68 -5.93 0.14
C MET A 47 23.37 -7.16 -0.49
N LYS A 48 22.71 -7.84 -1.43
CA LYS A 48 23.27 -9.01 -2.12
C LYS A 48 24.43 -8.65 -3.05
N ASN A 49 24.43 -7.45 -3.63
CA ASN A 49 25.49 -6.97 -4.53
C ASN A 49 26.74 -6.45 -3.81
N ASN A 50 26.73 -6.35 -2.47
CA ASN A 50 27.83 -5.83 -1.66
C ASN A 50 28.70 -6.94 -1.01
N HIS A 51 28.53 -8.20 -1.42
CA HIS A 51 29.40 -9.35 -1.10
C HIS A 51 29.93 -9.94 -2.40
#